data_AF-A0A937LHG8-F1
#
_entry.id   AF-A0A937LHG8-F1
#
_cell.length_a   1.000
_cell.length_b   1.000
_cell.length_c   1.000
_cell.angle_alpha   90.00
_cell.angle_beta   90.00
_cell.angle_gamma   90.00
#
_symmetry.space_group_name_H-M   'P 1'
#
loop_
_entity.id
_entity.type
_entity.pdbx_description
1 polymer ?
#
loop_
_entity_poly.entity_id
_entity_poly.type
_entity_poly.pdbx_seq_one_letter_code
_entity_poly.pdbx_strand_id
1 'polypeptide(L)'
;MSGSLFQPFAIEQYMSENEHAVKYHFAESGVHPLTYAELFELASIDTDSLFATLVDYPQVNGIQSLREKIATMYEGTTAENILVTIGASEANTLVAAAMLNPGDNMVRFRPTYEQLSGNA
;
A
#
# COMPACT_ATOMS: atom_id res chain seq x y z
N MET A 1 -31.24 8.99 -6.59
CA MET A 1 -30.18 8.12 -6.06
C MET A 1 -29.57 7.37 -7.24
N SER A 2 -28.55 7.91 -7.90
CA SER A 2 -27.74 7.10 -8.82
C SER A 2 -26.76 6.34 -7.93
N GLY A 3 -26.99 5.04 -7.72
CA GLY A 3 -26.01 4.21 -7.04
C GLY A 3 -24.70 4.27 -7.83
N SER A 4 -23.58 4.55 -7.16
CA SER A 4 -22.28 4.34 -7.78
C SER A 4 -22.22 2.88 -8.23
N LEU A 5 -22.05 2.66 -9.53
CA LEU A 5 -21.81 1.35 -10.09
C LEU A 5 -20.35 1.02 -9.79
N PHE A 6 -20.12 0.04 -8.92
CA PHE A 6 -18.81 -0.53 -8.65
C PHE A 6 -18.04 -0.73 -9.97
N GLN A 7 -16.84 -0.16 -10.07
CA GLN A 7 -15.95 -0.32 -11.22
C GLN A 7 -14.87 -1.35 -10.88
N PRO A 8 -14.87 -2.52 -11.54
CA PRO A 8 -13.83 -3.53 -11.31
C PRO A 8 -12.45 -3.01 -11.67
N PHE A 9 -11.45 -3.40 -10.88
CA PHE A 9 -10.05 -3.16 -11.21
C PHE A 9 -9.60 -4.19 -12.24
N ALA A 10 -9.66 -3.82 -13.53
CA ALA A 10 -9.43 -4.74 -14.64
C ALA A 10 -8.07 -5.46 -14.61
N ILE A 11 -7.00 -4.78 -14.17
CA ILE A 11 -5.67 -5.40 -14.01
C ILE A 11 -5.69 -6.47 -12.92
N GLU A 12 -6.29 -6.19 -11.77
CA GLU A 12 -6.36 -7.13 -10.65
C GLU A 12 -7.17 -8.38 -11.03
N GLN A 13 -8.28 -8.20 -11.76
CA GLN A 13 -9.04 -9.32 -12.32
C GLN A 13 -8.19 -10.15 -13.29
N TYR A 14 -7.52 -9.50 -14.24
CA TYR A 14 -6.67 -10.18 -15.22
C TYR A 14 -5.54 -10.98 -14.54
N MET A 15 -4.86 -10.40 -13.55
CA MET A 15 -3.79 -11.08 -12.80
C MET A 15 -4.36 -12.26 -12.01
N SER A 16 -5.46 -12.09 -11.29
CA SER A 16 -6.10 -13.17 -10.51
C SER A 16 -6.47 -14.39 -11.35
N GLU A 17 -6.91 -14.18 -12.60
CA GLU A 17 -7.31 -15.25 -13.52
C GLU A 17 -6.10 -15.97 -14.16
N ASN A 18 -4.96 -15.31 -14.31
CA ASN A 18 -3.88 -15.78 -15.19
C ASN A 18 -2.52 -16.00 -14.50
N GLU A 19 -2.23 -15.31 -13.40
CA GLU A 19 -0.89 -15.23 -12.78
C GLU A 19 -0.29 -16.60 -12.45
N HIS A 20 -1.11 -17.54 -11.98
CA HIS A 20 -0.66 -18.89 -11.61
C HIS A 20 -0.74 -19.91 -12.76
N ALA A 21 -1.24 -19.51 -13.92
CA ALA A 21 -1.42 -20.38 -15.09
C ALA A 21 -0.30 -20.23 -16.14
N VAL A 22 0.68 -19.36 -15.91
CA VAL A 22 1.75 -19.05 -16.87
C VAL A 22 3.09 -19.69 -16.49
N LYS A 23 3.87 -20.09 -17.49
CA LYS A 23 5.23 -20.59 -17.29
C LYS A 23 6.25 -19.48 -17.04
N TYR A 24 6.03 -18.31 -17.66
CA TYR A 24 6.90 -17.15 -17.55
C TYR A 24 6.06 -15.93 -17.21
N HIS A 25 6.23 -15.39 -16.00
CA HIS A 25 5.46 -14.26 -15.51
C HIS A 25 6.28 -12.96 -15.65
N PHE A 26 5.89 -12.11 -16.59
CA PHE A 26 6.54 -10.81 -16.87
C PHE A 26 5.55 -9.63 -16.80
N ALA A 27 4.38 -9.83 -16.19
CA ALA A 27 3.30 -8.84 -16.16
C ALA A 27 3.33 -7.94 -14.90
N GLU A 28 4.04 -8.37 -13.85
CA GLU A 28 4.21 -7.65 -12.59
C GLU A 28 5.04 -6.37 -12.72
N SER A 29 4.70 -5.38 -11.89
CA SER A 29 5.45 -4.12 -11.79
C SER A 29 6.35 -4.05 -10.55
N GLY A 30 6.20 -5.01 -9.63
CA GLY A 30 7.03 -5.15 -8.45
C GLY A 30 8.40 -5.78 -8.73
N VAL A 31 9.26 -5.73 -7.72
CA VAL A 31 10.50 -6.53 -7.68
C VAL A 31 10.17 -7.95 -7.22
N HIS A 32 11.05 -8.91 -7.51
CA HIS A 32 10.88 -10.29 -7.05
C HIS A 32 10.72 -10.33 -5.52
N PRO A 33 9.69 -11.01 -4.99
CA PRO A 33 9.45 -11.04 -3.56
C PRO A 33 10.58 -11.77 -2.83
N LEU A 34 10.77 -11.40 -1.56
CA LEU A 34 11.73 -12.04 -0.67
C LEU A 34 11.01 -12.97 0.30
N THR A 35 11.65 -14.08 0.65
CA THR A 35 11.29 -14.86 1.83
C THR A 35 11.61 -14.08 3.10
N TYR A 36 10.99 -14.45 4.23
CA TYR A 36 11.34 -13.84 5.52
C TYR A 36 12.82 -14.04 5.89
N ALA A 37 13.41 -15.18 5.53
CA ALA A 37 14.82 -15.45 5.78
C ALA A 37 15.73 -14.47 5.03
N GLU A 38 15.49 -14.26 3.73
CA GLU A 38 16.25 -13.29 2.92
C GLU A 38 16.05 -11.86 3.41
N LEU A 39 14.82 -11.50 3.83
CA LEU A 39 14.53 -10.18 4.39
C LEU A 39 15.30 -9.94 5.70
N PHE A 40 15.35 -10.92 6.59
CA PHE A 40 16.08 -10.80 7.86
C PHE A 40 17.59 -10.79 7.69
N GLU A 41 18.12 -11.59 6.76
CA GLU A 41 19.53 -11.51 6.37
C GLU A 41 19.87 -10.12 5.83
N LEU A 42 19.06 -9.61 4.88
CA LEU A 42 19.24 -8.29 4.30
C LEU A 42 19.16 -7.16 5.35
N ALA A 43 18.23 -7.29 6.28
CA ALA A 43 18.05 -6.31 7.36
C ALA A 43 19.06 -6.48 8.51
N SER A 44 19.86 -7.56 8.51
CA SER A 44 20.73 -7.95 9.62
C SER A 44 19.97 -8.05 10.95
N ILE A 45 18.80 -8.69 10.92
CA ILE A 45 17.91 -8.90 12.07
C ILE A 45 17.89 -10.38 12.44
N ASP A 46 17.92 -10.66 13.74
CA ASP A 46 17.73 -12.02 14.26
C ASP A 46 16.24 -12.40 14.31
N THR A 47 15.89 -13.60 13.86
CA THR A 47 14.55 -14.17 13.94
C THR A 47 13.98 -14.19 15.36
N ASP A 48 14.81 -14.30 16.38
CA ASP A 48 14.35 -14.30 17.78
C ASP A 48 13.65 -12.99 18.15
N SER A 49 14.03 -11.88 17.53
CA SER A 49 13.36 -10.58 17.74
C SER A 49 11.92 -10.55 17.21
N LEU A 50 11.64 -11.26 16.11
CA LEU A 50 10.27 -11.39 15.59
C LEU A 50 9.41 -12.16 16.59
N PHE A 51 9.90 -13.29 17.09
CA PHE A 51 9.15 -14.13 18.04
C PHE A 51 9.01 -13.50 19.42
N ALA A 52 9.88 -12.54 19.77
CA ALA A 52 9.74 -11.73 20.98
C ALA A 52 8.72 -10.58 20.82
N THR A 53 8.22 -10.31 19.61
CA THR A 53 7.25 -9.23 19.39
C THR A 53 5.89 -9.59 19.99
N LEU A 54 5.39 -8.72 20.87
CA LEU A 54 4.04 -8.87 21.43
C LEU A 54 2.99 -8.59 20.35
N VAL A 55 2.07 -9.54 20.15
CA VAL A 55 0.93 -9.38 19.23
C VAL A 55 -0.20 -8.64 19.95
N ASP A 56 -0.11 -7.31 19.95
CA ASP A 56 -1.10 -6.39 20.51
C ASP A 56 -1.44 -5.28 19.50
N TYR A 57 -2.42 -4.43 19.82
CA TYR A 57 -2.74 -3.25 19.02
C TYR A 57 -1.52 -2.33 18.91
N PRO A 58 -1.05 -2.02 17.68
CA PRO A 58 0.03 -1.08 17.49
C PRO A 58 -0.47 0.36 17.72
N GLN A 59 0.47 1.31 17.76
CA GLN A 59 0.10 2.73 17.58
C GLN A 59 -0.64 2.88 16.26
N VAL A 60 -1.87 3.40 16.30
CA VAL A 60 -2.79 3.41 15.15
C VAL A 60 -2.26 4.19 13.93
N ASN A 61 -1.39 5.17 14.15
CA ASN A 61 -0.73 5.94 13.10
C ASN A 61 0.64 5.38 12.68
N GLY A 62 1.09 4.28 13.30
CA GLY A 62 2.41 3.69 13.15
C GLY A 62 3.35 4.01 14.32
N ILE A 63 4.17 3.03 14.68
CA ILE A 63 5.16 3.17 15.76
C ILE A 63 6.09 4.35 15.46
N GLN A 64 6.33 5.20 16.47
CA GLN A 64 7.15 6.40 16.37
C GLN A 64 8.48 6.19 15.61
N SER A 65 9.25 5.16 15.97
CA SER A 65 10.54 4.89 15.33
C SER A 65 10.45 4.53 13.85
N LEU A 66 9.34 3.92 13.42
CA LEU A 66 9.06 3.67 12.00
C LEU A 66 8.73 4.98 11.28
N ARG A 67 7.86 5.81 11.87
CA ARG A 67 7.50 7.12 11.30
C ARG A 67 8.71 8.05 11.15
N GLU A 68 9.60 8.09 12.15
CA GLU A 68 10.85 8.85 12.08
C GLU A 68 11.75 8.37 10.94
N LYS A 69 11.91 7.05 10.77
CA LYS A 69 12.71 6.47 9.68
C LYS A 69 12.11 6.75 8.30
N ILE A 70 10.78 6.74 8.17
CA ILE A 70 10.13 7.10 6.89
C ILE A 70 10.31 8.59 6.61
N ALA A 71 10.19 9.45 7.63
CA ALA A 71 10.34 10.89 7.47
C ALA A 71 11.70 11.29 6.90
N THR A 72 12.79 10.57 7.20
CA THR A 72 14.12 10.87 6.65
C THR A 72 14.23 10.65 5.14
N MET A 73 13.28 9.95 4.52
CA MET A 73 13.22 9.77 3.07
C MET A 73 12.69 11.01 2.33
N TYR A 74 12.15 12.00 3.06
CA TYR A 74 11.50 13.17 2.51
C TYR A 74 12.07 14.46 3.14
N GLU A 75 12.50 15.41 2.31
CA GLU A 75 13.04 16.68 2.79
C GLU A 75 11.98 17.50 3.56
N GLY A 76 12.37 18.11 4.68
CA GLY A 76 11.48 18.97 5.49
C GLY A 76 10.36 18.22 6.22
N THR A 77 10.38 16.89 6.25
CA THR A 77 9.32 16.05 6.83
C THR A 77 9.70 15.57 8.24
N THR A 78 8.72 15.49 9.13
CA THR A 78 8.87 14.92 10.48
C THR A 78 7.92 13.74 10.67
N ALA A 79 8.08 12.98 11.76
CA ALA A 79 7.19 11.85 12.09
C ALA A 79 5.71 12.26 12.22
N GLU A 80 5.42 13.54 12.52
CA GLU A 80 4.06 14.08 12.59
C GLU A 80 3.38 14.20 11.22
N ASN A 81 4.16 14.17 10.14
CA ASN A 81 3.66 14.17 8.78
C ASN A 81 3.41 12.76 8.22
N ILE A 82 3.71 11.71 8.99
CA ILE A 82 3.66 10.32 8.53
C ILE A 82 2.49 9.58 9.17
N LEU A 83 1.67 8.95 8.33
CA LEU A 83 0.67 7.95 8.70
C LEU A 83 1.03 6.62 8.05
N VAL A 84 1.32 5.60 8.86
CA VAL A 84 1.58 4.24 8.37
C VAL A 84 0.25 3.54 8.08
N THR A 85 0.19 2.88 6.93
CA THR A 85 -1.00 2.18 6.43
C THR A 85 -0.63 0.78 5.94
N ILE A 86 -1.63 -0.07 5.76
CA ILE A 86 -1.55 -1.40 5.15
C ILE A 86 -1.39 -1.23 3.64
N GLY A 87 -0.16 -0.93 3.25
CA GLY A 87 0.23 -0.71 1.86
C GLY A 87 -0.29 0.61 1.28
N ALA A 88 0.21 0.96 0.09
CA ALA A 88 -0.18 2.19 -0.60
C ALA A 88 -1.67 2.24 -0.96
N SER A 89 -2.32 1.07 -1.08
CA SER A 89 -3.75 1.00 -1.36
C SER A 89 -4.58 1.61 -0.23
N GLU A 90 -4.33 1.30 1.04
CA GLU A 90 -5.07 1.94 2.13
C GLU A 90 -4.78 3.45 2.18
N ALA A 91 -3.53 3.88 1.96
CA ALA A 91 -3.19 5.31 1.89
C ALA A 91 -4.02 6.05 0.83
N ASN A 92 -4.10 5.53 -0.40
CA ASN A 92 -4.89 6.13 -1.48
C ASN A 92 -6.38 6.20 -1.12
N THR A 93 -6.93 5.16 -0.49
CA THR A 93 -8.33 5.13 -0.04
C THR A 93 -8.60 6.18 1.03
N LEU A 94 -7.72 6.31 2.03
CA LEU A 94 -7.86 7.31 3.09
C LEU A 94 -7.75 8.73 2.55
N VAL A 95 -6.83 9.00 1.62
CA VAL A 95 -6.71 10.31 0.97
C VAL A 95 -7.99 10.66 0.20
N ALA A 96 -8.52 9.72 -0.59
CA ALA A 96 -9.77 9.95 -1.32
C ALA A 96 -10.94 10.21 -0.37
N ALA A 97 -11.10 9.38 0.66
CA ALA A 97 -12.18 9.49 1.64
C ALA A 97 -12.11 10.77 2.49
N ALA A 98 -10.91 11.26 2.79
CA ALA A 98 -10.71 12.47 3.59
C ALA A 98 -10.83 13.76 2.77
N MET A 99 -10.48 13.73 1.49
CA MET A 99 -10.33 14.94 0.67
C MET A 99 -11.47 15.17 -0.33
N LEU A 100 -12.23 14.14 -0.71
CA LEU A 100 -13.28 14.23 -1.74
C LEU A 100 -14.69 14.17 -1.14
N ASN A 101 -15.58 14.98 -1.70
CA ASN A 101 -17.01 14.96 -1.42
C ASN A 101 -17.82 14.71 -2.70
N PRO A 102 -19.08 14.24 -2.59
CA PRO A 102 -19.97 14.13 -3.74
C PRO A 102 -20.11 15.46 -4.48
N GLY A 103 -19.80 15.45 -5.78
CA GLY A 103 -19.86 16.64 -6.64
C GLY A 103 -18.52 17.32 -6.89
N ASP A 104 -17.45 16.90 -6.20
CA ASP A 104 -16.10 17.41 -6.46
C ASP A 104 -15.58 16.97 -7.83
N ASN A 105 -14.80 17.85 -8.47
CA ASN A 105 -14.10 17.54 -9.72
C ASN A 105 -12.66 17.13 -9.40
N MET A 106 -12.28 15.92 -9.79
CA MET A 106 -10.91 15.42 -9.65
C MET A 106 -10.20 15.36 -11.00
N VAL A 107 -8.97 15.88 -11.06
CA VAL A 107 -8.06 15.69 -12.20
C VAL A 107 -7.09 14.57 -11.87
N ARG A 108 -6.88 13.65 -12.81
CA ARG A 108 -5.92 12.55 -12.68
C ARG A 108 -5.16 12.34 -13.98
N PHE A 109 -3.94 11.82 -13.87
CA PHE A 109 -3.20 11.34 -15.03
C PHE A 109 -3.88 10.12 -15.66
N ARG A 110 -3.76 9.99 -16.99
CA ARG A 110 -4.14 8.77 -17.71
C ARG A 110 -3.09 8.45 -18.79
N PRO A 111 -2.61 7.20 -18.89
CA PRO A 111 -2.91 6.07 -17.99
C PRO A 111 -2.30 6.25 -16.57
N THR A 112 -2.92 5.66 -15.55
CA THR A 112 -2.44 5.65 -14.15
C THR A 112 -2.95 4.41 -13.42
N TYR A 113 -2.51 4.18 -12.18
CA TYR A 113 -3.04 3.14 -11.31
C TYR A 113 -4.53 3.39 -11.00
N GLU A 114 -5.38 2.41 -11.31
CA GLU A 114 -6.83 2.61 -11.45
C GLU A 114 -7.63 2.57 -10.12
N GLN A 115 -6.94 2.49 -8.98
CA GLN A 115 -7.58 2.34 -7.67
C GLN A 115 -8.62 3.43 -7.37
N LEU A 116 -8.32 4.70 -7.66
CA LEU A 116 -9.25 5.81 -7.38
C LEU A 116 -10.53 5.74 -8.22
N SER A 117 -10.50 5.07 -9.37
CA SER A 117 -11.69 4.84 -10.20
C SER A 117 -12.64 3.82 -9.60
N GLY A 118 -12.10 2.80 -8.91
CA GLY A 118 -12.86 1.76 -8.22
C GLY A 118 -13.24 2.13 -6.78
N ASN A 119 -12.57 3.13 -6.19
CA ASN A 119 -12.83 3.64 -4.84
C ASN A 119 -13.95 4.71 -4.78
N ALA A 120 -14.48 5.18 -5.92
CA ALA A 120 -15.45 6.27 -6.01
C ALA A 120 -16.91 5.78 -6.11
#